data_AF-A0A945GRM1-F1
#
_entry.id   AF-A0A945GRM1-F1
#
_cell.length_a   1.000
_cell.length_b   1.000
_cell.length_c   1.000
_cell.angle_alpha   90.00
_cell.angle_beta   90.00
_cell.angle_gamma   90.00
#
_symmetry.space_group_name_H-M   'P 1'
#
loop_
_entity.id
_entity.type
_entity.pdbx_description
1 polymer ?
#
loop_
_entity_poly.entity_id
_entity_poly.type
_entity_poly.pdbx_seq_one_letter_code
_entity_poly.pdbx_strand_id
1 'polypeptide(L)'
;MDMGAAVKKDPFLESLPRPVAAKLKGFKEETEGVRIQVATDMADSQSFGERWLVVTDRRLFFISEEGADGTVEIPIDRVREVRTQELVGGGVLEVETEEGPPACLHYSSTLRPKFAEVADGIRHLSKGEELALPTEVERIRCEQCGRMLPEKDGICPFCIRILDTIKRIAGFLSPYRWKVIALMATSVAMTCLDLIPYYLIKDIIDDVLKPSIDGLLPLERGIELLGLFVLGLVGIRLVSWCLNLFNGFLRADLAAWTGRDIRSQLYGNIQFLPLRFYERRKVGSLISRFLNDADRLETFLLFGLPYVLTNAVMLVAILGLLLYMNWELTLYVLVPVPFIVLASLKKWDQLRRYWNRWHAKWSRLSTHLNESINGIRVVKAFAQEQREERRFRSRNDELRDASVVAERVWFIFYAVMNFLMSLGIFLVWYFGGRKILHEELTLGVLMAFVAYIWQLYRPLQFFSQVNNFLTRAFAGAERIFEVIDAKPESFDDPQAMPIPDLEGRVVFKDATFGYDPGKPVIKDIDLQVEPGEMIGLVGRSGVGKSTMINLICRFYDVDRGVLEI
;
A
#
# COMPACT_ATOMS: atom_id res chain seq x y z
N MET A 1 -15.90 -6.24 7.99
CA MET A 1 -16.55 -7.36 8.72
C MET A 1 -15.45 -8.31 9.10
N ASP A 2 -15.18 -8.32 10.40
CA ASP A 2 -14.30 -9.20 11.19
C ASP A 2 -13.09 -9.77 10.47
N MET A 3 -11.98 -9.01 10.57
CA MET A 3 -10.67 -9.65 10.65
C MET A 3 -10.78 -10.67 11.78
N GLY A 4 -10.76 -11.95 11.43
CA GLY A 4 -10.86 -13.03 12.40
C GLY A 4 -9.96 -12.72 13.58
N ALA A 5 -10.55 -12.77 14.78
CA ALA A 5 -9.83 -12.67 16.03
C ALA A 5 -8.80 -13.81 16.07
N ALA A 6 -7.63 -13.57 15.47
CA ALA A 6 -6.43 -14.27 15.81
C ALA A 6 -6.31 -14.05 17.32
N VAL A 7 -6.42 -15.13 18.08
CA VAL A 7 -6.20 -15.13 19.53
C VAL A 7 -4.92 -14.32 19.75
N LYS A 8 -5.06 -13.08 20.28
CA LYS A 8 -3.94 -12.18 20.52
C LYS A 8 -3.00 -12.92 21.46
N LYS A 9 -1.92 -13.48 20.93
CA LYS A 9 -0.85 -14.04 21.75
C LYS A 9 -0.20 -12.87 22.45
N ASP A 10 -0.10 -12.97 23.77
CA ASP A 10 0.67 -12.02 24.56
C ASP A 10 2.10 -11.98 23.99
N PRO A 11 2.57 -10.82 23.48
CA PRO A 11 3.88 -10.70 22.84
C PRO A 11 5.04 -10.97 23.81
N PHE A 12 4.78 -10.99 25.11
CA PHE A 12 5.74 -11.26 26.16
C PHE A 12 5.64 -12.68 26.73
N LEU A 13 4.74 -13.53 26.22
CA LEU A 13 4.65 -14.96 26.58
C LEU A 13 4.75 -15.84 25.33
N GLU A 14 5.94 -15.85 24.72
CA GLU A 14 6.22 -16.64 23.52
C GLU A 14 6.29 -18.14 23.82
N SER A 15 5.89 -18.97 22.84
CA SER A 15 5.90 -20.41 22.99
C SER A 15 7.33 -20.96 22.98
N LEU A 16 7.79 -21.47 24.12
CA LEU A 16 9.12 -22.07 24.28
C LEU A 16 9.31 -23.32 23.40
N PRO A 17 10.46 -23.48 22.72
CA PRO A 17 10.86 -24.72 22.09
C PRO A 17 10.91 -25.86 23.11
N ARG A 18 10.59 -27.09 22.68
CA ARG A 18 10.63 -28.30 23.54
C ARG A 18 11.93 -28.44 24.38
N PRO A 19 13.16 -28.23 23.84
CA PRO A 19 14.38 -28.33 24.65
C PRO A 19 14.46 -27.25 25.74
N VAL A 20 14.06 -26.02 25.44
CA VAL A 20 14.05 -24.89 26.40
C VAL A 20 12.99 -25.13 27.48
N ALA A 21 11.79 -25.57 27.10
CA ALA A 21 10.71 -25.88 28.03
C ALA A 21 11.06 -27.05 28.97
N ALA A 22 11.76 -28.07 28.47
CA ALA A 22 12.21 -29.21 29.27
C ALA A 22 13.24 -28.78 30.33
N LYS A 23 14.20 -27.91 29.97
CA LYS A 23 15.14 -27.33 30.94
C LYS A 23 14.44 -26.44 31.96
N LEU A 24 13.53 -25.57 31.54
CA LEU A 24 12.79 -24.70 32.45
C LEU A 24 12.05 -25.51 33.53
N LYS A 25 11.42 -26.64 33.15
CA LYS A 25 10.76 -27.55 34.11
C LYS A 25 11.71 -28.17 35.13
N GLY A 26 13.00 -28.29 34.83
CA GLY A 26 14.00 -28.82 35.75
C GLY A 26 14.45 -27.82 36.82
N PHE A 27 14.31 -26.51 36.57
CA PHE A 27 14.74 -25.44 37.48
C PHE A 27 13.59 -24.74 38.20
N LYS A 28 12.37 -24.84 37.66
CA LYS A 28 11.19 -24.13 38.14
C LYS A 28 10.50 -24.89 39.27
N GLU A 29 10.20 -24.21 40.38
CA GLU A 29 9.32 -24.76 41.43
C GLU A 29 7.85 -24.80 40.96
N GLU A 30 7.07 -25.82 41.37
CA GLU A 30 5.67 -26.00 40.90
C GLU A 30 4.76 -24.78 41.16
N THR A 31 5.11 -23.95 42.15
CA THR A 31 4.35 -22.76 42.57
C THR A 31 4.80 -21.45 41.90
N GLU A 32 5.85 -21.44 41.09
CA GLU A 32 6.38 -20.22 40.48
C GLU A 32 5.58 -19.83 39.23
N GLY A 33 5.06 -18.60 39.14
CA GLY A 33 4.45 -18.08 37.93
C GLY A 33 5.52 -17.65 36.93
N VAL A 34 5.31 -17.88 35.63
CA VAL A 34 6.14 -17.25 34.60
C VAL A 34 5.45 -15.98 34.15
N ARG A 35 6.20 -14.87 34.17
CA ARG A 35 5.72 -13.53 33.89
C ARG A 35 6.13 -13.03 32.51
N ILE A 36 7.34 -13.38 32.06
CA ILE A 36 7.86 -13.00 30.73
C ILE A 36 8.59 -14.20 30.12
N GLN A 37 8.35 -14.48 28.83
CA GLN A 37 9.03 -15.46 28.00
C GLN A 37 9.26 -14.84 26.62
N VAL A 38 10.51 -14.48 26.33
CA VAL A 38 10.85 -13.81 25.07
C VAL A 38 12.15 -14.36 24.48
N ALA A 39 12.18 -14.52 23.16
CA ALA A 39 13.38 -14.84 22.41
C ALA A 39 14.09 -13.57 21.88
N THR A 40 15.42 -13.60 21.89
CA THR A 40 16.28 -12.76 21.05
C THR A 40 16.46 -13.40 19.68
N ASP A 41 16.93 -12.61 18.72
CA ASP A 41 17.33 -13.05 17.37
C ASP A 41 18.86 -13.06 17.17
N MET A 42 19.61 -12.99 18.27
CA MET A 42 21.08 -13.07 18.29
C MET A 42 21.55 -14.08 19.35
N ALA A 43 22.52 -14.92 18.96
CA ALA A 43 23.21 -15.88 19.83
C ALA A 43 24.48 -15.27 20.47
N ASP A 44 25.13 -16.02 21.37
CA ASP A 44 26.31 -15.59 22.14
C ASP A 44 27.53 -15.26 21.27
N SER A 45 27.63 -15.90 20.10
CA SER A 45 28.65 -15.63 19.08
C SER A 45 28.36 -14.37 18.25
N GLN A 46 27.32 -13.60 18.58
CA GLN A 46 26.83 -12.44 17.82
C GLN A 46 26.42 -12.78 16.38
N SER A 47 26.10 -14.06 16.09
CA SER A 47 25.42 -14.49 14.87
C SER A 47 23.91 -14.57 15.09
N PHE A 48 23.14 -14.55 14.00
CA PHE A 48 21.70 -14.80 14.06
C PHE A 48 21.42 -16.20 14.66
N GLY A 49 20.62 -16.24 15.72
CA GLY A 49 20.24 -17.45 16.46
C GLY A 49 19.39 -17.06 17.68
N GLU A 50 18.72 -18.00 18.34
CA GLU A 50 17.81 -17.66 19.44
C GLU A 50 18.45 -17.81 20.82
N ARG A 51 18.20 -16.83 21.69
CA ARG A 51 18.42 -16.96 23.13
C ARG A 51 17.16 -16.53 23.86
N TRP A 52 16.78 -17.29 24.87
CA TRP A 52 15.52 -17.15 25.57
C TRP A 52 15.75 -16.48 26.93
N LEU A 53 14.95 -15.46 27.21
CA LEU A 53 14.83 -14.84 28.51
C LEU A 53 13.49 -15.24 29.12
N VAL A 54 13.54 -15.92 30.25
CA VAL A 54 12.36 -16.31 31.03
C VAL A 54 12.43 -15.66 32.39
N VAL A 55 11.40 -14.87 32.73
CA VAL A 55 11.29 -14.16 34.00
C VAL A 55 10.13 -14.76 34.79
N THR A 56 10.42 -15.25 35.99
CA THR A 56 9.41 -15.74 36.94
C THR A 56 9.13 -14.70 38.02
N ASP A 57 8.27 -15.02 38.99
CA ASP A 57 8.06 -14.17 40.17
C ASP A 57 9.31 -14.00 41.05
N ARG A 58 10.32 -14.88 40.93
CA ARG A 58 11.51 -14.85 41.80
C ARG A 58 12.85 -14.86 41.07
N ARG A 59 12.92 -15.29 39.81
CA ARG A 59 14.20 -15.54 39.11
C ARG A 59 14.15 -15.17 37.63
N LEU A 60 15.32 -14.88 37.08
CA LEU A 60 15.60 -14.63 35.67
C LEU A 60 16.43 -15.79 35.12
N PHE A 61 15.99 -16.36 34.00
CA PHE A 61 16.68 -17.44 33.30
C PHE A 61 17.09 -17.01 31.90
N PHE A 62 18.38 -17.13 31.60
CA PHE A 62 18.94 -16.89 30.27
C PHE A 62 19.29 -18.23 29.63
N ILE A 63 18.54 -18.69 28.63
CA ILE A 63 18.65 -20.05 28.07
C ILE A 63 19.04 -19.99 26.60
N SER A 64 20.09 -20.71 26.19
CA SER A 64 20.47 -20.87 24.77
C SER A 64 19.66 -21.98 24.08
N GLU A 65 19.35 -21.82 22.79
CA GLU A 65 18.56 -22.75 21.96
C GLU A 65 19.18 -24.16 21.87
N GLU A 66 20.52 -24.26 21.81
CA GLU A 66 21.23 -25.55 21.70
C GLU A 66 21.36 -26.30 23.04
N GLY A 67 20.97 -25.68 24.16
CA GLY A 67 21.04 -26.32 25.46
C GLY A 67 22.47 -26.64 25.95
N ALA A 68 23.53 -26.13 25.33
CA ALA A 68 24.89 -26.26 25.82
C ALA A 68 25.24 -25.15 26.83
N ASP A 69 25.54 -25.55 28.08
CA ASP A 69 26.32 -24.89 29.15
C ASP A 69 26.16 -23.40 29.56
N GLY A 70 25.16 -22.66 29.07
CA GLY A 70 25.05 -21.21 29.33
C GLY A 70 23.88 -20.71 30.18
N THR A 71 23.21 -21.54 31.00
CA THR A 71 22.05 -21.08 31.79
C THR A 71 22.51 -20.20 32.95
N VAL A 72 22.37 -18.89 32.78
CA VAL A 72 22.58 -17.92 33.87
C VAL A 72 21.26 -17.77 34.60
N GLU A 73 21.29 -18.07 35.90
CA GLU A 73 20.16 -17.93 36.81
C GLU A 73 20.44 -16.75 37.76
N ILE A 74 19.55 -15.77 37.76
CA ILE A 74 19.69 -14.57 38.59
C ILE A 74 18.43 -14.42 39.45
N PRO A 75 18.55 -14.51 40.78
CA PRO A 75 17.47 -14.14 41.70
C PRO A 75 17.05 -12.67 41.50
N ILE A 76 15.75 -12.40 41.42
CA ILE A 76 15.21 -11.05 41.14
C ILE A 76 15.58 -10.04 42.24
N ASP A 77 15.71 -10.50 43.48
CA ASP A 77 16.14 -9.72 44.65
C ASP A 77 17.61 -9.26 44.56
N ARG A 78 18.44 -9.93 43.74
CA ARG A 78 19.85 -9.56 43.53
C ARG A 78 20.08 -8.65 42.32
N VAL A 79 19.02 -8.25 41.63
CA VAL A 79 19.09 -7.36 40.47
C VAL A 79 19.20 -5.92 40.96
N ARG A 80 20.32 -5.27 40.67
CA ARG A 80 20.59 -3.88 41.06
C ARG A 80 20.05 -2.90 40.02
N GLU A 81 20.36 -3.14 38.76
CA GLU A 81 19.96 -2.28 37.64
C GLU A 81 19.72 -3.12 36.39
N VAL A 82 18.70 -2.75 35.62
CA VAL A 82 18.44 -3.31 34.30
C VAL A 82 18.36 -2.18 33.30
N ARG A 83 19.15 -2.26 32.23
CA ARG A 83 19.18 -1.22 31.19
C ARG A 83 19.33 -1.82 29.81
N THR A 84 18.82 -1.12 28.81
CA THR A 84 19.09 -1.42 27.40
C THR A 84 20.08 -0.43 26.83
N GLN A 85 21.14 -0.90 26.18
CA GLN A 85 22.10 -0.06 25.48
C GLN A 85 21.94 -0.23 23.95
N GLU A 86 21.88 0.90 23.23
CA GLU A 86 21.84 0.88 21.77
C GLU A 86 23.23 0.67 21.18
N LEU A 87 23.34 -0.32 20.29
CA LEU A 87 24.54 -0.63 19.52
C LEU A 87 24.30 -0.33 18.04
N VAL A 88 25.36 -0.30 17.24
CA VAL A 88 25.24 -0.17 15.78
C VAL A 88 24.61 -1.45 15.22
N GLY A 89 23.41 -1.34 14.66
CA GLY A 89 22.68 -2.48 14.07
C GLY A 89 21.90 -3.36 15.06
N GLY A 90 22.02 -3.12 16.38
CA GLY A 90 21.41 -3.95 17.42
C GLY A 90 21.20 -3.22 18.75
N GLY A 91 20.94 -3.98 19.80
CA GLY A 91 20.95 -3.52 21.18
C GLY A 91 21.40 -4.64 22.11
N VAL A 92 21.67 -4.29 23.36
CA VAL A 92 21.95 -5.23 24.43
C VAL A 92 21.09 -4.92 25.64
N LEU A 93 20.47 -5.93 26.22
CA LEU A 93 19.83 -5.87 27.52
C LEU A 93 20.88 -6.29 28.55
N GLU A 94 21.23 -5.38 29.45
CA GLU A 94 22.18 -5.60 30.53
C GLU A 94 21.43 -5.69 31.86
N VAL A 95 21.66 -6.78 32.59
CA VAL A 95 21.18 -6.98 33.96
C VAL A 95 22.41 -6.98 34.88
N GLU A 96 22.56 -5.93 35.69
CA GLU A 96 23.61 -5.82 36.70
C GLU A 96 23.13 -6.45 38.02
N THR A 97 23.94 -7.36 38.56
CA THR A 97 23.73 -8.00 39.87
C THR A 97 24.65 -7.41 40.94
N GLU A 98 24.34 -7.62 42.21
CA GLU A 98 25.21 -7.18 43.32
C GLU A 98 26.62 -7.81 43.27
N GLU A 99 26.70 -9.05 42.79
CA GLU A 99 27.94 -9.82 42.64
C GLU A 99 28.02 -10.44 41.24
N GLY A 100 29.17 -10.29 40.56
CA GLY A 100 29.45 -10.90 39.26
C GLY A 100 29.41 -9.95 38.05
N PRO A 101 29.83 -10.43 36.86
CA PRO A 101 29.71 -9.66 35.63
C PRO A 101 28.24 -9.53 35.20
N PRO A 102 27.85 -8.41 34.54
CA PRO A 102 26.48 -8.21 34.08
C PRO A 102 26.06 -9.29 33.08
N ALA A 103 24.83 -9.76 33.21
CA ALA A 103 24.25 -10.66 32.22
C ALA A 103 23.74 -9.86 31.03
N CYS A 104 24.23 -10.21 29.83
CA CYS A 104 23.95 -9.48 28.60
C CYS A 104 23.18 -10.35 27.60
N LEU A 105 22.10 -9.80 27.04
CA LEU A 105 21.37 -10.37 25.91
C LEU A 105 21.43 -9.44 24.71
N HIS A 106 22.06 -9.88 23.63
CA HIS A 106 22.09 -9.14 22.38
C HIS A 106 20.82 -9.39 21.57
N TYR A 107 20.37 -8.38 20.84
CA TYR A 107 19.23 -8.47 19.92
C TYR A 107 19.40 -7.49 18.75
N SER A 108 18.76 -7.76 17.61
CA SER A 108 18.78 -6.87 16.46
C SER A 108 17.98 -5.59 16.71
N SER A 109 18.21 -4.57 15.89
CA SER A 109 17.45 -3.32 15.94
C SER A 109 15.93 -3.52 15.83
N THR A 110 15.47 -4.65 15.27
CA THR A 110 14.06 -5.01 15.13
C THR A 110 13.37 -5.26 16.47
N LEU A 111 14.09 -5.82 17.45
CA LEU A 111 13.52 -6.20 18.76
C LEU A 111 13.69 -5.11 19.83
N ARG A 112 14.23 -3.94 19.48
CA ARG A 112 14.45 -2.82 20.41
C ARG A 112 13.22 -2.45 21.24
N PRO A 113 12.03 -2.20 20.65
CA PRO A 113 10.85 -1.82 21.44
C PRO A 113 10.49 -2.90 22.45
N LYS A 114 10.51 -4.17 22.02
CA LYS A 114 10.19 -5.33 22.86
C LYS A 114 11.14 -5.45 24.05
N PHE A 115 12.45 -5.40 23.82
CA PHE A 115 13.42 -5.57 24.91
C PHE A 115 13.50 -4.38 25.86
N ALA A 116 13.07 -3.18 25.43
CA ALA A 116 12.99 -2.04 26.32
C ALA A 116 11.82 -2.17 27.31
N GLU A 117 10.66 -2.66 26.84
CA GLU A 117 9.53 -3.00 27.72
C GLU A 117 9.88 -4.16 28.67
N VAL A 118 10.62 -5.17 28.18
CA VAL A 118 11.11 -6.27 29.03
C VAL A 118 12.05 -5.76 30.12
N ALA A 119 12.97 -4.84 29.79
CA ALA A 119 13.88 -4.24 30.76
C ALA A 119 13.13 -3.50 31.87
N ASP A 120 12.14 -2.70 31.49
CA ASP A 120 11.30 -1.99 32.44
C ASP A 120 10.45 -2.98 33.26
N GLY A 121 9.87 -4.02 32.63
CA GLY A 121 9.14 -5.09 33.33
C GLY A 121 9.97 -5.79 34.42
N ILE A 122 11.24 -6.12 34.12
CA ILE A 122 12.15 -6.70 35.11
C ILE A 122 12.45 -5.72 36.25
N ARG A 123 12.62 -4.43 35.94
CA ARG A 123 12.89 -3.40 36.94
C ARG A 123 11.73 -3.23 37.94
N HIS A 124 10.48 -3.41 37.51
CA HIS A 124 9.33 -3.39 38.42
C HIS A 124 9.33 -4.62 39.32
N LEU A 125 9.57 -5.80 38.75
CA LEU A 125 9.64 -7.04 39.52
C LEU A 125 10.76 -6.98 40.58
N SER A 126 11.92 -6.40 40.27
CA SER A 126 13.01 -6.24 41.23
C SER A 126 12.69 -5.26 42.37
N LYS A 127 11.79 -4.29 42.13
CA LYS A 127 11.30 -3.36 43.16
C LYS A 127 10.09 -3.90 43.95
N GLY A 128 9.55 -5.07 43.59
CA GLY A 128 8.34 -5.64 44.20
C GLY A 128 7.03 -5.01 43.72
N GLU A 129 7.04 -4.30 42.59
CA GLU A 129 5.87 -3.67 41.99
C GLU A 129 5.13 -4.63 41.04
N GLU A 130 3.86 -4.36 40.73
CA GLU A 130 3.11 -5.15 39.75
C GLU A 130 3.70 -5.04 38.34
N LEU A 131 3.77 -6.16 37.64
CA LEU A 131 4.25 -6.19 36.25
C LEU A 131 3.23 -5.51 35.33
N ALA A 132 3.52 -4.28 34.94
CA ALA A 132 2.84 -3.60 33.85
C ALA A 132 3.69 -3.69 32.57
N LEU A 133 3.25 -4.54 31.62
CA LEU A 133 3.76 -4.58 30.25
C LEU A 133 2.65 -4.11 29.30
N PRO A 134 2.98 -3.37 28.22
CA PRO A 134 1.98 -2.93 27.26
C PRO A 134 1.36 -4.13 26.54
N THR A 135 0.06 -4.07 26.27
CA THR A 135 -0.65 -5.17 25.60
C THR A 135 -0.26 -5.34 24.11
N GLU A 136 0.37 -4.34 23.50
CA GLU A 136 0.78 -4.34 22.09
C GLU A 136 2.18 -3.75 21.92
N VAL A 137 3.01 -4.40 21.10
CA VAL A 137 4.36 -3.93 20.72
C VAL A 137 4.33 -3.50 19.26
N GLU A 138 5.00 -2.40 18.92
CA GLU A 138 5.09 -1.89 17.54
C GLU A 138 5.56 -2.96 16.55
N ARG A 139 4.77 -3.19 15.50
CA ARG A 139 5.06 -4.18 14.46
C ARG A 139 5.89 -3.58 13.34
N ILE A 140 7.04 -4.18 13.08
CA ILE A 140 7.94 -3.78 11.98
C ILE A 140 7.84 -4.75 10.79
N ARG A 141 7.31 -5.96 11.03
CA ARG A 141 7.16 -7.02 10.02
C ARG A 141 5.73 -7.55 10.00
N CYS A 142 5.31 -7.99 8.82
CA CYS A 142 4.02 -8.67 8.65
C CYS A 142 4.07 -10.07 9.27
N GLU A 143 3.11 -10.39 10.15
CA GLU A 143 2.97 -11.72 10.77
C GLU A 143 2.69 -12.84 9.75
N GLN A 144 2.06 -12.50 8.62
CA GLN A 144 1.69 -13.48 7.60
C GLN A 144 2.83 -13.83 6.64
N CYS A 145 3.64 -12.84 6.21
CA CYS A 145 4.68 -13.04 5.20
C CYS A 145 6.11 -12.69 5.64
N GLY A 146 6.30 -12.21 6.86
CA GLY A 146 7.61 -11.86 7.43
C GLY A 146 8.33 -10.68 6.78
N ARG A 147 7.74 -10.04 5.77
CA ARG A 147 8.30 -8.86 5.09
C ARG A 147 8.24 -7.63 5.98
N MET A 148 9.22 -6.74 5.84
CA MET A 148 9.17 -5.42 6.47
C MET A 148 7.94 -4.65 6.00
N LEU A 149 7.24 -4.07 6.97
CA LEU A 149 6.15 -3.15 6.71
C LEU A 149 6.74 -1.80 6.26
N PRO A 150 6.11 -1.13 5.29
CA PRO A 150 6.57 0.18 4.83
C PRO A 150 6.49 1.26 5.92
N GLU A 151 5.56 1.12 6.87
CA GLU A 151 5.40 1.96 8.07
C GLU A 151 5.19 1.06 9.30
N LYS A 152 5.64 1.49 10.49
CA LYS A 152 5.46 0.74 11.75
C LYS A 152 3.96 0.57 12.03
N ASP A 153 3.55 -0.63 12.41
CA ASP A 153 2.15 -1.05 12.57
C ASP A 153 1.28 -0.90 11.32
N GLY A 154 1.91 -0.63 10.17
CA GLY A 154 1.24 -0.53 8.89
C GLY A 154 0.64 -1.86 8.43
N ILE A 155 -0.29 -1.78 7.51
CA ILE A 155 -0.84 -2.96 6.86
C ILE A 155 0.19 -3.48 5.83
N CYS A 156 0.19 -4.78 5.58
CA CYS A 156 1.10 -5.38 4.60
C CYS A 156 0.51 -5.30 3.18
N PRO A 157 1.13 -4.56 2.24
CA PRO A 157 0.59 -4.38 0.88
C PRO A 157 0.54 -5.67 0.07
N PHE A 158 1.31 -6.69 0.46
CA PHE A 158 1.37 -7.99 -0.22
C PHE A 158 0.37 -9.02 0.34
N CYS A 159 -0.04 -8.85 1.60
CA CYS A 159 -0.97 -9.77 2.27
C CYS A 159 -2.40 -9.24 2.31
N ILE A 160 -2.62 -8.00 1.85
CA ILE A 160 -3.95 -7.43 1.69
C ILE A 160 -4.80 -8.31 0.75
N ARG A 161 -6.00 -8.64 1.21
CA ARG A 161 -7.03 -9.26 0.37
C ARG A 161 -7.58 -8.20 -0.59
N ILE A 162 -7.16 -8.27 -1.85
CA ILE A 162 -7.52 -7.31 -2.91
C ILE A 162 -9.05 -7.08 -2.99
N LEU A 163 -9.84 -8.14 -2.88
CA LEU A 163 -11.31 -8.05 -2.93
C LEU A 163 -11.89 -7.27 -1.74
N ASP A 164 -11.34 -7.45 -0.53
CA ASP A 164 -11.80 -6.73 0.65
C ASP A 164 -11.45 -5.24 0.56
N THR A 165 -10.26 -4.92 0.06
CA THR A 165 -9.86 -3.54 -0.22
C THR A 165 -10.72 -2.90 -1.30
N ILE A 166 -10.99 -3.59 -2.42
CA ILE A 166 -11.92 -3.09 -3.44
C ILE A 166 -13.31 -2.85 -2.85
N LYS A 167 -13.84 -3.80 -2.07
CA LYS A 167 -15.15 -3.66 -1.43
C LYS A 167 -15.20 -2.46 -0.49
N ARG A 168 -14.13 -2.24 0.26
CA ARG A 168 -14.00 -1.10 1.17
C ARG A 168 -13.91 0.23 0.43
N ILE A 169 -13.09 0.30 -0.61
CA ILE A 169 -12.97 1.47 -1.49
C ILE A 169 -14.31 1.77 -2.17
N ALA A 170 -14.99 0.75 -2.66
CA ALA A 170 -16.34 0.87 -3.22
C ALA A 170 -17.37 1.33 -2.19
N GLY A 171 -17.09 1.20 -0.89
CA GLY A 171 -17.89 1.78 0.19
C GLY A 171 -18.06 3.29 0.08
N PHE A 172 -17.06 4.02 -0.43
CA PHE A 172 -17.17 5.47 -0.69
C PHE A 172 -18.21 5.80 -1.76
N LEU A 173 -18.52 4.86 -2.65
CA LEU A 173 -19.55 5.01 -3.67
C LEU A 173 -20.95 4.60 -3.21
N SER A 174 -21.09 4.06 -2.00
CA SER A 174 -22.37 3.60 -1.45
C SER A 174 -23.46 4.69 -1.31
N PRO A 175 -23.14 5.99 -1.15
CA PRO A 175 -24.18 7.03 -1.22
C PRO A 175 -24.71 7.24 -2.65
N TYR A 176 -23.90 6.92 -3.67
CA TYR A 176 -24.16 7.24 -5.08
C TYR A 176 -24.44 5.99 -5.94
N ARG A 177 -24.94 4.90 -5.32
CA ARG A 177 -25.19 3.58 -5.94
C ARG A 177 -25.81 3.66 -7.33
N TRP A 178 -26.89 4.43 -7.46
CA TRP A 178 -27.65 4.54 -8.71
C TRP A 178 -26.88 5.24 -9.82
N LYS A 179 -26.14 6.29 -9.49
CA LYS A 179 -25.26 6.98 -10.45
C LYS A 179 -24.14 6.06 -10.91
N VAL A 180 -23.58 5.24 -10.01
CA VAL A 180 -22.54 4.25 -10.36
C VAL A 180 -23.10 3.11 -11.21
N ILE A 181 -24.29 2.61 -10.90
CA ILE A 181 -24.96 1.59 -11.72
C ILE A 181 -25.26 2.16 -13.11
N ALA A 182 -25.80 3.40 -13.20
CA ALA A 182 -26.03 4.07 -14.48
C ALA A 182 -24.72 4.28 -15.25
N LEU A 183 -23.64 4.65 -14.57
CA LEU A 183 -22.31 4.78 -15.16
C LEU A 183 -21.83 3.45 -15.76
N MET A 184 -21.87 2.37 -14.98
CA MET A 184 -21.44 1.04 -15.44
C MET A 184 -22.32 0.53 -16.58
N ALA A 185 -23.63 0.66 -16.46
CA ALA A 185 -24.59 0.23 -17.48
C ALA A 185 -24.39 0.98 -18.80
N THR A 186 -24.22 2.30 -18.75
CA THR A 186 -23.96 3.11 -19.95
C THR A 186 -22.60 2.79 -20.57
N SER A 187 -21.56 2.56 -19.77
CA SER A 187 -20.25 2.12 -20.27
C SER A 187 -20.31 0.76 -20.97
N VAL A 188 -21.06 -0.21 -20.42
CA VAL A 188 -21.28 -1.51 -21.07
C VAL A 188 -22.12 -1.36 -22.34
N ALA A 189 -23.20 -0.58 -22.31
CA ALA A 189 -24.04 -0.32 -23.48
C ALA A 189 -23.23 0.31 -24.62
N MET A 190 -22.40 1.31 -24.33
CA MET A 190 -21.49 1.91 -25.31
C MET A 190 -20.52 0.90 -25.90
N THR A 191 -19.94 0.04 -25.05
CA THR A 191 -19.02 -1.03 -25.47
C THR A 191 -19.71 -1.98 -26.47
N CYS A 192 -20.95 -2.36 -26.21
CA CYS A 192 -21.73 -3.19 -27.13
C CYS A 192 -22.10 -2.45 -28.43
N LEU A 193 -22.50 -1.18 -28.35
CA LEU A 193 -22.82 -0.36 -29.52
C LEU A 193 -21.61 -0.17 -30.44
N ASP A 194 -20.41 -0.06 -29.89
CA ASP A 194 -19.16 0.09 -30.67
C ASP A 194 -18.84 -1.14 -31.53
N LEU A 195 -19.47 -2.29 -31.27
CA LEU A 195 -19.30 -3.52 -32.07
C LEU A 195 -20.20 -3.50 -33.32
N ILE A 196 -21.37 -2.89 -33.24
CA ILE A 196 -22.39 -2.94 -34.30
C ILE A 196 -21.88 -2.40 -35.65
N PRO A 197 -21.12 -1.28 -35.72
CA PRO A 197 -20.64 -0.74 -36.98
C PRO A 197 -19.86 -1.75 -37.83
N TYR A 198 -19.09 -2.65 -37.22
CA TYR A 198 -18.31 -3.64 -37.96
C TYR A 198 -19.19 -4.72 -38.59
N TYR A 199 -20.28 -5.10 -37.92
CA TYR A 199 -21.28 -6.01 -38.48
C TYR A 199 -22.09 -5.34 -39.59
N LEU A 200 -22.50 -4.09 -39.41
CA LEU A 200 -23.20 -3.33 -40.46
C LEU A 200 -22.34 -3.13 -41.72
N ILE A 201 -21.03 -2.96 -41.58
CA ILE A 201 -20.12 -2.90 -42.73
C ILE A 201 -20.13 -4.22 -43.50
N LYS A 202 -20.21 -5.37 -42.83
CA LYS A 202 -20.41 -6.66 -43.50
C LYS A 202 -21.70 -6.64 -44.32
N ASP A 203 -22.82 -6.27 -43.71
CA ASP A 203 -24.13 -6.31 -44.36
C ASP A 203 -24.19 -5.34 -45.56
N ILE A 204 -23.57 -4.16 -45.46
CA ILE A 204 -23.40 -3.23 -46.60
C ILE A 204 -22.64 -3.89 -47.75
N ILE A 205 -21.60 -4.67 -47.47
CA ILE A 205 -20.81 -5.34 -48.51
C ILE A 205 -21.60 -6.48 -49.16
N ASP A 206 -22.19 -7.35 -48.33
CA ASP A 206 -22.80 -8.60 -48.78
C ASP A 206 -24.20 -8.41 -49.36
N ASP A 207 -25.02 -7.53 -48.77
CA ASP A 207 -26.44 -7.37 -49.14
C ASP A 207 -26.67 -6.20 -50.11
N VAL A 208 -25.72 -5.26 -50.23
CA VAL A 208 -25.90 -4.06 -51.07
C VAL A 208 -24.85 -3.95 -52.17
N LEU A 209 -23.56 -3.89 -51.82
CA LEU A 209 -22.50 -3.64 -52.80
C LEU A 209 -22.34 -4.81 -53.77
N LYS A 210 -22.16 -6.03 -53.26
CA LYS A 210 -21.94 -7.21 -54.11
C LYS A 210 -23.12 -7.50 -55.06
N PRO A 211 -24.39 -7.55 -54.60
CA PRO A 211 -25.50 -7.89 -55.50
C PRO A 211 -25.85 -6.75 -56.47
N SER A 212 -25.53 -5.49 -56.14
CA SER A 212 -25.67 -4.37 -57.09
C SER A 212 -24.62 -4.42 -58.19
N ILE A 213 -23.39 -4.84 -57.88
CA ILE A 213 -22.30 -5.02 -58.86
C ILE A 213 -22.59 -6.22 -59.77
N ASP A 214 -23.10 -7.31 -59.19
CA ASP A 214 -23.46 -8.54 -59.93
C ASP A 214 -24.76 -8.38 -60.77
N GLY A 215 -25.42 -7.21 -60.72
CA GLY A 215 -26.63 -6.90 -61.47
C GLY A 215 -27.91 -7.56 -60.94
N LEU A 216 -27.85 -8.18 -59.76
CA LEU A 216 -28.96 -8.87 -59.09
C LEU A 216 -29.92 -7.90 -58.39
N LEU A 217 -29.45 -6.69 -58.05
CA LEU A 217 -30.25 -5.61 -57.47
C LEU A 217 -30.34 -4.41 -58.43
N PRO A 218 -31.55 -3.86 -58.68
CA PRO A 218 -31.69 -2.59 -59.38
C PRO A 218 -30.91 -1.48 -58.66
N LEU A 219 -30.16 -0.69 -59.43
CA LEU A 219 -29.27 0.34 -58.88
C LEU A 219 -29.99 1.31 -57.93
N GLU A 220 -31.22 1.71 -58.26
CA GLU A 220 -32.05 2.60 -57.43
C GLU A 220 -32.30 2.00 -56.05
N ARG A 221 -32.68 0.71 -56.00
CA ARG A 221 -32.94 -0.01 -54.75
C ARG A 221 -31.66 -0.29 -53.97
N GLY A 222 -30.55 -0.51 -54.66
CA GLY A 222 -29.23 -0.61 -54.04
C GLY A 222 -28.81 0.70 -53.34
N ILE A 223 -29.05 1.85 -53.98
CA ILE A 223 -28.79 3.18 -53.41
C ILE A 223 -29.70 3.43 -52.20
N GLU A 224 -30.98 3.05 -52.27
CA GLU A 224 -31.92 3.17 -51.15
C GLU A 224 -31.48 2.33 -49.94
N LEU A 225 -31.12 1.06 -50.15
CA LEU A 225 -30.63 0.17 -49.08
C LEU A 225 -29.30 0.66 -48.50
N LEU A 226 -28.37 1.13 -49.35
CA LEU A 226 -27.13 1.75 -48.91
C LEU A 226 -27.43 2.96 -48.02
N GLY A 227 -28.35 3.83 -48.46
CA GLY A 227 -28.80 4.99 -47.70
C GLY A 227 -29.36 4.61 -46.33
N LEU A 228 -30.16 3.55 -46.26
CA LEU A 228 -30.72 3.03 -45.01
C LEU A 228 -29.63 2.52 -44.05
N PHE A 229 -28.68 1.72 -44.53
CA PHE A 229 -27.58 1.22 -43.69
C PHE A 229 -26.64 2.33 -43.23
N VAL A 230 -26.31 3.29 -44.11
CA VAL A 230 -25.49 4.45 -43.76
C VAL A 230 -26.22 5.34 -42.74
N LEU A 231 -27.52 5.58 -42.91
CA LEU A 231 -28.35 6.29 -41.92
C LEU A 231 -28.36 5.53 -40.58
N GLY A 232 -28.45 4.19 -40.61
CA GLY A 232 -28.33 3.34 -39.43
C GLY A 232 -26.98 3.50 -38.72
N LEU A 233 -25.88 3.50 -39.47
CA LEU A 233 -24.53 3.76 -38.93
C LEU A 233 -24.42 5.16 -38.30
N VAL A 234 -24.96 6.18 -38.96
CA VAL A 234 -25.02 7.54 -38.41
C VAL A 234 -25.85 7.56 -37.13
N GLY A 235 -27.02 6.91 -37.12
CA GLY A 235 -27.88 6.78 -35.95
C GLY A 235 -27.16 6.12 -34.77
N ILE A 236 -26.49 4.99 -34.98
CA ILE A 236 -25.70 4.31 -33.94
C ILE A 236 -24.57 5.21 -33.45
N ARG A 237 -23.86 5.90 -34.35
CA ARG A 237 -22.79 6.84 -33.96
C ARG A 237 -23.30 8.01 -33.14
N LEU A 238 -24.48 8.55 -33.48
CA LEU A 238 -25.13 9.61 -32.70
C LEU A 238 -25.54 9.09 -31.32
N VAL A 239 -26.12 7.89 -31.23
CA VAL A 239 -26.47 7.27 -29.94
C VAL A 239 -25.22 7.03 -29.08
N SER A 240 -24.16 6.45 -29.66
CA SER A 240 -22.88 6.26 -28.96
C SER A 240 -22.28 7.59 -28.49
N TRP A 241 -22.37 8.65 -29.30
CA TRP A 241 -21.91 9.98 -28.93
C TRP A 241 -22.72 10.59 -27.77
N CYS A 242 -24.06 10.50 -27.82
CA CYS A 242 -24.94 10.94 -26.73
C CYS A 242 -24.65 10.17 -25.43
N LEU A 243 -24.49 8.85 -25.51
CA LEU A 243 -24.12 8.04 -24.35
C LEU A 243 -22.73 8.40 -23.82
N ASN A 244 -21.77 8.70 -24.70
CA ASN A 244 -20.43 9.14 -24.29
C ASN A 244 -20.48 10.45 -23.50
N LEU A 245 -21.25 11.44 -23.99
CA LEU A 245 -21.46 12.70 -23.29
C LEU A 245 -22.14 12.49 -21.93
N PHE A 246 -23.23 11.72 -21.91
CA PHE A 246 -23.95 11.42 -20.68
C PHE A 246 -23.06 10.69 -19.66
N ASN A 247 -22.29 9.70 -20.11
CA ASN A 247 -21.31 8.99 -19.29
C ASN A 247 -20.20 9.93 -18.81
N GLY A 248 -19.76 10.88 -19.64
CA GLY A 248 -18.82 11.94 -19.25
C GLY A 248 -19.36 12.84 -18.13
N PHE A 249 -20.60 13.32 -18.25
CA PHE A 249 -21.24 14.14 -17.22
C PHE A 249 -21.47 13.37 -15.91
N LEU A 250 -21.97 12.14 -15.99
CA LEU A 250 -22.12 11.28 -14.81
C LEU A 250 -20.78 11.04 -14.10
N ARG A 251 -19.70 10.79 -14.85
CA ARG A 251 -18.36 10.63 -14.29
C ARG A 251 -17.88 11.90 -13.60
N ALA A 252 -17.99 13.06 -14.27
CA ALA A 252 -17.51 14.33 -13.72
C ALA A 252 -18.24 14.69 -12.42
N ASP A 253 -19.55 14.49 -12.38
CA ASP A 253 -20.35 14.70 -11.17
C ASP A 253 -19.95 13.73 -10.06
N LEU A 254 -19.90 12.42 -10.34
CA LEU A 254 -19.47 11.40 -9.38
C LEU A 254 -18.05 11.65 -8.84
N ALA A 255 -17.14 12.13 -9.68
CA ALA A 255 -15.77 12.50 -9.33
C ALA A 255 -15.74 13.62 -8.30
N ALA A 256 -16.44 14.71 -8.58
CA ALA A 256 -16.55 15.84 -7.67
C ALA A 256 -17.15 15.44 -6.31
N TRP A 257 -18.26 14.67 -6.31
CA TRP A 257 -18.93 14.24 -5.08
C TRP A 257 -18.07 13.28 -4.26
N THR A 258 -17.52 12.24 -4.88
CA THR A 258 -16.69 11.23 -4.22
C THR A 258 -15.41 11.86 -3.69
N GLY A 259 -14.75 12.69 -4.50
CA GLY A 259 -13.55 13.41 -4.10
C GLY A 259 -13.80 14.39 -2.95
N ARG A 260 -14.97 15.04 -2.90
CA ARG A 260 -15.38 15.89 -1.77
C ARG A 260 -15.53 15.07 -0.49
N ASP A 261 -16.24 13.94 -0.55
CA ASP A 261 -16.52 13.10 0.62
C ASP A 261 -15.24 12.46 1.19
N ILE A 262 -14.36 11.93 0.33
CA ILE A 262 -13.07 11.38 0.75
C ILE A 262 -12.24 12.45 1.46
N ARG A 263 -12.12 13.64 0.88
CA ARG A 263 -11.36 14.75 1.47
C ARG A 263 -11.98 15.23 2.78
N SER A 264 -13.31 15.30 2.87
CA SER A 264 -14.00 15.70 4.10
C SER A 264 -13.78 14.71 5.24
N GLN A 265 -13.84 13.40 4.97
CA GLN A 265 -13.59 12.37 5.97
C GLN A 265 -12.13 12.36 6.43
N LEU A 266 -11.19 12.46 5.48
CA LEU A 266 -9.77 12.57 5.80
C LEU A 266 -9.48 13.79 6.68
N TYR A 267 -10.02 14.95 6.31
CA TYR A 267 -9.80 16.18 7.07
C TYR A 267 -10.40 16.10 8.48
N GLY A 268 -11.64 15.59 8.60
CA GLY A 268 -12.28 15.38 9.88
C GLY A 268 -11.47 14.46 10.78
N ASN A 269 -11.05 13.29 10.29
CA ASN A 269 -10.29 12.35 11.09
C ASN A 269 -8.93 12.90 11.51
N ILE A 270 -8.18 13.56 10.60
CA ILE A 270 -6.88 14.16 10.90
C ILE A 270 -6.98 15.07 12.13
N GLN A 271 -7.99 15.94 12.21
CA GLN A 271 -8.13 16.89 13.33
C GLN A 271 -8.21 16.24 14.71
N PHE A 272 -8.69 14.99 14.82
CA PHE A 272 -8.86 14.29 16.09
C PHE A 272 -7.79 13.23 16.35
N LEU A 273 -6.72 13.19 15.55
CA LEU A 273 -5.61 12.24 15.78
C LEU A 273 -4.65 12.76 16.86
N PRO A 274 -4.06 11.86 17.66
CA PRO A 274 -3.17 12.24 18.74
C PRO A 274 -1.87 12.87 18.27
N LEU A 275 -1.26 13.73 19.09
CA LEU A 275 -0.03 14.44 18.73
C LEU A 275 1.13 13.49 18.35
N ARG A 276 1.22 12.32 19.01
CA ARG A 276 2.16 11.23 18.67
C ARG A 276 2.06 10.81 17.19
N PHE A 277 0.89 10.89 16.56
CA PHE A 277 0.70 10.56 15.14
C PHE A 277 1.44 11.55 14.22
N TYR A 278 1.44 12.84 14.57
CA TYR A 278 2.07 13.91 13.79
C TYR A 278 3.58 13.95 13.94
N GLU A 279 4.11 13.64 15.12
CA GLU A 279 5.57 13.64 15.33
C GLU A 279 6.26 12.51 14.57
N ARG A 280 5.59 11.37 14.45
CA ARG A 280 6.08 10.20 13.72
C ARG A 280 6.01 10.37 12.20
N ARG A 281 5.26 11.35 11.69
CA ARG A 281 4.96 11.51 10.26
C ARG A 281 5.28 12.91 9.75
N LYS A 282 5.99 12.99 8.63
CA LYS A 282 6.24 14.28 7.96
C LYS A 282 4.90 14.89 7.50
N VAL A 283 4.65 16.16 7.84
CA VAL A 283 3.45 16.90 7.41
C VAL A 283 3.23 16.83 5.90
N GLY A 284 4.29 16.91 5.09
CA GLY A 284 4.20 16.76 3.64
C GLY A 284 3.67 15.39 3.17
N SER A 285 3.91 14.32 3.95
CA SER A 285 3.34 12.99 3.67
C SER A 285 1.82 13.01 3.85
N LEU A 286 1.32 13.64 4.91
CA LEU A 286 -0.11 13.78 5.19
C LEU A 286 -0.81 14.63 4.11
N ILE A 287 -0.20 15.75 3.71
CA ILE A 287 -0.72 16.58 2.60
C ILE A 287 -0.76 15.77 1.29
N SER A 288 0.27 14.98 1.00
CA SER A 288 0.29 14.14 -0.19
C SER A 288 -0.80 13.07 -0.18
N ARG A 289 -1.13 12.50 0.99
CA ARG A 289 -2.27 11.57 1.14
C ARG A 289 -3.60 12.25 0.81
N PHE A 290 -3.78 13.47 1.31
CA PHE A 290 -4.99 14.26 1.06
C PHE A 290 -5.15 14.68 -0.41
N LEU A 291 -4.06 15.09 -1.07
CA LEU A 291 -4.11 15.56 -2.46
C LEU A 291 -3.97 14.44 -3.48
N ASN A 292 -2.85 13.71 -3.44
CA ASN A 292 -2.48 12.78 -4.50
C ASN A 292 -3.13 11.42 -4.33
N ASP A 293 -3.22 10.90 -3.11
CA ASP A 293 -3.75 9.55 -2.92
C ASP A 293 -5.27 9.54 -3.03
N ALA A 294 -5.95 10.58 -2.54
CA ALA A 294 -7.39 10.74 -2.73
C ALA A 294 -7.75 10.82 -4.23
N ASP A 295 -6.99 11.61 -5.00
CA ASP A 295 -7.16 11.72 -6.45
C ASP A 295 -6.91 10.40 -7.19
N ARG A 296 -5.89 9.63 -6.79
CA ARG A 296 -5.64 8.29 -7.34
C ARG A 296 -6.78 7.32 -7.04
N LEU A 297 -7.34 7.40 -5.84
CA LEU A 297 -8.46 6.55 -5.42
C LEU A 297 -9.72 6.87 -6.22
N GLU A 298 -10.02 8.16 -6.35
CA GLU A 298 -11.10 8.70 -7.17
C GLU A 298 -10.95 8.26 -8.63
N THR A 299 -9.75 8.45 -9.21
CA THR A 299 -9.43 8.05 -10.58
C THR A 299 -9.60 6.53 -10.77
N PHE A 300 -9.16 5.73 -9.80
CA PHE A 300 -9.33 4.28 -9.85
C PHE A 300 -10.81 3.87 -9.84
N LEU A 301 -11.61 4.46 -8.97
CA LEU A 301 -13.02 4.13 -8.83
C LEU A 301 -13.84 4.50 -10.08
N LEU A 302 -13.55 5.65 -10.70
CA LEU A 302 -14.41 6.24 -11.72
C LEU A 302 -13.91 6.08 -13.15
N PHE A 303 -12.60 5.89 -13.33
CA PHE A 303 -12.01 5.58 -14.64
C PHE A 303 -11.50 4.15 -14.67
N GLY A 304 -10.75 3.75 -13.65
CA GLY A 304 -10.13 2.45 -13.55
C GLY A 304 -11.10 1.28 -13.62
N LEU A 305 -12.01 1.21 -12.66
CA LEU A 305 -12.95 0.10 -12.51
C LEU A 305 -13.91 -0.03 -13.72
N PRO A 306 -14.55 1.04 -14.22
CA PRO A 306 -15.34 0.95 -15.45
C PRO A 306 -14.50 0.50 -16.64
N TYR A 307 -13.26 0.98 -16.77
CA TYR A 307 -12.39 0.62 -17.89
C TYR A 307 -11.95 -0.85 -17.85
N VAL A 308 -11.71 -1.42 -16.67
CA VAL A 308 -11.48 -2.87 -16.52
C VAL A 308 -12.70 -3.66 -16.96
N LEU A 309 -13.88 -3.25 -16.52
CA LEU A 309 -15.14 -3.91 -16.85
C LEU A 309 -15.41 -3.85 -18.36
N THR A 310 -15.30 -2.67 -18.98
CA THR A 310 -15.57 -2.51 -20.42
C THR A 310 -14.58 -3.27 -21.28
N ASN A 311 -13.28 -3.30 -20.92
CA ASN A 311 -12.31 -4.12 -21.65
C ASN A 311 -12.58 -5.63 -21.50
N ALA A 312 -13.02 -6.09 -20.32
CA ALA A 312 -13.41 -7.48 -20.12
C ALA A 312 -14.65 -7.85 -20.96
N VAL A 313 -15.68 -7.01 -20.93
CA VAL A 313 -16.90 -7.19 -21.74
C VAL A 313 -16.57 -7.14 -23.23
N MET A 314 -15.76 -6.18 -23.67
CA MET A 314 -15.32 -6.04 -25.07
C MET A 314 -14.61 -7.31 -25.55
N LEU A 315 -13.68 -7.84 -24.75
CA LEU A 315 -12.93 -9.06 -25.07
C LEU A 315 -13.88 -10.26 -25.24
N VAL A 316 -14.79 -10.47 -24.28
CA VAL A 316 -15.77 -11.58 -24.33
C VAL A 316 -16.74 -11.41 -25.49
N ALA A 317 -17.25 -10.21 -25.72
CA ALA A 317 -18.22 -9.91 -26.77
C ALA A 317 -17.62 -10.11 -28.18
N ILE A 318 -16.40 -9.61 -28.43
CA ILE A 318 -15.72 -9.80 -29.72
C ILE A 318 -15.41 -11.28 -29.94
N LEU A 319 -14.86 -11.96 -28.93
CA LEU A 319 -14.55 -13.38 -29.05
C LEU A 319 -15.82 -14.20 -29.35
N GLY A 320 -16.92 -13.92 -28.65
CA GLY A 320 -18.21 -14.54 -28.91
C GLY A 320 -18.74 -14.26 -30.32
N LEU A 321 -18.65 -13.02 -30.80
CA LEU A 321 -19.05 -12.64 -32.16
C LEU A 321 -18.21 -13.34 -33.24
N LEU A 322 -16.88 -13.36 -33.08
CA LEU A 322 -15.99 -14.03 -34.03
C LEU A 322 -16.26 -15.53 -34.09
N LEU A 323 -16.41 -16.20 -32.93
CA LEU A 323 -16.75 -17.62 -32.86
C LEU A 323 -18.10 -17.92 -33.50
N TYR A 324 -19.09 -17.04 -33.31
CA TYR A 324 -20.41 -17.14 -33.94
C TYR A 324 -20.34 -16.98 -35.46
N MET A 325 -19.53 -16.05 -35.96
CA MET A 325 -19.39 -15.82 -37.41
C MET A 325 -18.63 -16.95 -38.11
N ASN A 326 -17.47 -17.34 -37.58
CA ASN A 326 -16.70 -18.49 -38.09
C ASN A 326 -15.66 -18.95 -37.07
N TRP A 327 -15.91 -20.09 -36.43
CA TRP A 327 -15.04 -20.62 -35.38
C TRP A 327 -13.64 -21.00 -35.90
N GLU A 328 -13.51 -21.50 -37.12
CA GLU A 328 -12.23 -21.92 -37.70
C GLU A 328 -11.33 -20.70 -38.00
N LEU A 329 -11.88 -19.65 -38.62
CA LEU A 329 -11.17 -18.38 -38.81
C LEU A 329 -10.78 -17.73 -37.48
N THR A 330 -11.63 -17.86 -36.46
CA THR A 330 -11.34 -17.36 -35.12
C THR A 330 -10.14 -18.06 -34.50
N LEU A 331 -9.98 -19.37 -34.70
CA LEU A 331 -8.79 -20.08 -34.24
C LEU A 331 -7.51 -19.50 -34.87
N TYR A 332 -7.52 -19.16 -36.16
CA TYR A 332 -6.38 -18.50 -36.80
C TYR A 332 -6.07 -17.12 -36.21
N VAL A 333 -7.09 -16.33 -35.85
CA VAL A 333 -6.92 -15.05 -35.13
C VAL A 333 -6.30 -15.25 -33.75
N LEU A 334 -6.61 -16.37 -33.08
CA LEU A 334 -6.10 -16.67 -31.75
C LEU A 334 -4.67 -17.25 -31.78
N VAL A 335 -4.18 -17.77 -32.91
CA VAL A 335 -2.82 -18.35 -33.00
C VAL A 335 -1.72 -17.41 -32.49
N PRO A 336 -1.68 -16.11 -32.84
CA PRO A 336 -0.66 -15.19 -32.32
C PRO A 336 -0.80 -14.86 -30.83
N VAL A 337 -1.99 -15.04 -30.23
CA VAL A 337 -2.29 -14.59 -28.86
C VAL A 337 -1.42 -15.28 -27.81
N PRO A 338 -1.25 -16.62 -27.78
CA PRO A 338 -0.31 -17.28 -26.88
C PRO A 338 1.12 -16.76 -26.98
N PHE A 339 1.61 -16.46 -28.20
CA PHE A 339 2.95 -15.90 -28.40
C PHE A 339 3.06 -14.48 -27.84
N ILE A 340 2.03 -13.65 -28.04
CA ILE A 340 1.94 -12.31 -27.45
C ILE A 340 1.99 -12.40 -25.92
N VAL A 341 1.20 -13.29 -25.31
CA VAL A 341 1.16 -13.48 -23.85
C VAL A 341 2.52 -13.97 -23.32
N LEU A 342 3.10 -15.00 -23.92
CA LEU A 342 4.40 -15.55 -23.49
C LEU A 342 5.54 -14.53 -23.63
N ALA A 343 5.58 -13.81 -24.76
CA ALA A 343 6.57 -12.76 -24.99
C ALA A 343 6.41 -11.62 -23.96
N SER A 344 5.17 -11.24 -23.65
CA SER A 344 4.85 -10.25 -22.62
C SER A 344 5.35 -10.70 -21.25
N LEU A 345 4.98 -11.89 -20.80
CA LEU A 345 5.40 -12.43 -19.49
C LEU A 345 6.92 -12.51 -19.37
N LYS A 346 7.62 -13.02 -20.39
CA LYS A 346 9.08 -13.17 -20.38
C LYS A 346 9.82 -11.83 -20.37
N LYS A 347 9.30 -10.82 -21.08
CA LYS A 347 9.96 -9.51 -21.23
C LYS A 347 9.54 -8.49 -20.18
N TRP A 348 8.44 -8.73 -19.46
CA TRP A 348 7.92 -7.82 -18.45
C TRP A 348 8.94 -7.46 -17.37
N ASP A 349 9.62 -8.45 -16.79
CA ASP A 349 10.62 -8.21 -15.73
C ASP A 349 11.84 -7.44 -16.23
N GLN A 350 12.24 -7.67 -17.48
CA GLN A 350 13.30 -6.89 -18.10
C GLN A 350 12.87 -5.43 -18.26
N LEU A 351 11.68 -5.21 -18.81
CA LEU A 351 11.13 -3.88 -19.07
C LEU A 351 10.94 -3.09 -17.76
N ARG A 352 10.37 -3.75 -16.74
CA ARG A 352 10.18 -3.19 -15.39
C ARG A 352 11.50 -2.77 -14.75
N ARG A 353 12.56 -3.56 -14.90
CA ARG A 353 13.89 -3.21 -14.36
C ARG A 353 14.45 -1.93 -15.00
N TYR A 354 14.32 -1.75 -16.31
CA TYR A 354 14.80 -0.53 -16.98
C TYR A 354 13.97 0.70 -16.59
N TRP A 355 12.64 0.57 -16.54
CA TRP A 355 11.77 1.65 -16.07
C TRP A 355 12.03 2.01 -14.60
N ASN A 356 12.30 1.04 -13.73
CA ASN A 356 12.68 1.31 -12.33
C ASN A 356 14.01 2.08 -12.24
N ARG A 357 15.00 1.73 -13.07
CA ARG A 357 16.26 2.49 -13.15
C ARG A 357 16.02 3.91 -13.62
N TRP A 358 15.19 4.09 -14.65
CA TRP A 358 14.79 5.41 -15.14
C TRP A 358 14.14 6.25 -14.03
N HIS A 359 13.13 5.69 -13.34
CA HIS A 359 12.48 6.34 -12.21
C HIS A 359 13.45 6.71 -11.08
N ALA A 360 14.41 5.85 -10.77
CA ALA A 360 15.42 6.14 -9.75
C ALA A 360 16.35 7.31 -10.16
N LYS A 361 16.78 7.37 -11.43
CA LYS A 361 17.58 8.49 -11.94
C LYS A 361 16.78 9.79 -11.98
N TRP A 362 15.51 9.73 -12.41
CA TRP A 362 14.59 10.86 -12.39
C TRP A 362 14.44 11.42 -10.97
N SER A 363 14.15 10.55 -10.00
CA SER A 363 14.03 10.94 -8.59
C SER A 363 15.30 11.63 -8.08
N ARG A 364 16.49 11.09 -8.35
CA ARG A 364 17.76 11.73 -7.94
C ARG A 364 18.01 13.09 -8.57
N LEU A 365 17.59 13.28 -9.83
CA LEU A 365 17.67 14.57 -10.52
C LEU A 365 16.68 15.56 -9.90
N SER A 366 15.43 15.16 -9.69
CA SER A 366 14.41 16.01 -9.05
C SER A 366 14.79 16.39 -7.62
N THR A 367 15.33 15.46 -6.83
CA THR A 367 15.84 15.75 -5.49
C THR A 367 16.99 16.76 -5.54
N HIS A 368 17.94 16.59 -6.47
CA HIS A 368 19.02 17.57 -6.65
C HIS A 368 18.47 18.96 -6.94
N LEU A 369 17.53 19.06 -7.87
CA LEU A 369 16.94 20.32 -8.28
C LEU A 369 16.22 20.99 -7.09
N ASN A 370 15.46 20.21 -6.32
CA ASN A 370 14.77 20.71 -5.14
C ASN A 370 15.76 21.21 -4.07
N GLU A 371 16.84 20.47 -3.80
CA GLU A 371 17.90 20.87 -2.86
C GLU A 371 18.61 22.15 -3.33
N SER A 372 19.01 22.24 -4.60
CA SER A 372 19.71 23.40 -5.14
C SER A 372 18.83 24.65 -5.20
N ILE A 373 17.52 24.52 -5.47
CA ILE A 373 16.57 25.65 -5.46
C ILE A 373 16.29 26.13 -4.04
N ASN A 374 16.00 25.23 -3.08
CA ASN A 374 15.79 25.64 -1.69
C ASN A 374 17.09 26.20 -1.07
N GLY A 375 18.24 25.66 -1.46
CA GLY A 375 19.58 26.09 -1.06
C GLY A 375 20.16 27.22 -1.90
N ILE A 376 19.37 27.90 -2.76
CA ILE A 376 19.91 28.82 -3.76
C ILE A 376 20.71 29.98 -3.14
N ARG A 377 20.35 30.42 -1.92
CA ARG A 377 21.08 31.44 -1.17
C ARG A 377 22.52 31.03 -0.87
N VAL A 378 22.76 29.76 -0.54
CA VAL A 378 24.11 29.22 -0.28
C VAL A 378 24.91 29.17 -1.59
N VAL A 379 24.30 28.67 -2.66
CA VAL A 379 24.95 28.61 -3.98
C VAL A 379 25.40 30.02 -4.42
N LYS A 380 24.52 31.02 -4.26
CA LYS A 380 24.81 32.43 -4.58
C LYS A 380 25.85 33.06 -3.66
N ALA A 381 25.77 32.81 -2.35
CA ALA A 381 26.72 33.35 -1.38
C ALA A 381 28.17 32.90 -1.63
N PHE A 382 28.36 31.67 -2.15
CA PHE A 382 29.67 31.08 -2.43
C PHE A 382 30.04 31.07 -3.93
N ALA A 383 29.26 31.74 -4.78
CA ALA A 383 29.45 31.79 -6.25
C ALA A 383 29.70 30.40 -6.90
N GLN A 384 28.91 29.39 -6.49
CA GLN A 384 29.09 27.99 -6.90
C GLN A 384 28.19 27.57 -8.08
N GLU A 385 27.60 28.49 -8.84
CA GLU A 385 26.62 28.17 -9.88
C GLU A 385 27.15 27.20 -10.93
N GLN A 386 28.37 27.40 -11.43
CA GLN A 386 28.97 26.50 -12.42
C GLN A 386 29.22 25.09 -11.86
N ARG A 387 29.50 24.97 -10.55
CA ARG A 387 29.68 23.67 -9.91
C ARG A 387 28.36 22.91 -9.83
N GLU A 388 27.28 23.60 -9.48
CA GLU A 388 25.94 23.04 -9.45
C GLU A 388 25.43 22.72 -10.86
N GLU A 389 25.72 23.55 -11.87
CA GLU A 389 25.40 23.25 -13.26
C GLU A 389 26.09 21.97 -13.75
N ARG A 390 27.39 21.78 -13.43
CA ARG A 390 28.12 20.55 -13.78
C ARG A 390 27.52 19.31 -13.09
N ARG A 391 27.13 19.42 -11.81
CA ARG A 391 26.47 18.33 -11.07
C ARG A 391 25.11 17.99 -11.66
N PHE A 392 24.32 19.01 -12.01
CA PHE A 392 23.04 18.83 -12.68
C PHE A 392 23.23 18.13 -14.03
N ARG A 393 24.17 18.62 -14.86
CA ARG A 393 24.46 18.05 -16.18
C ARG A 393 24.83 16.57 -16.08
N SER A 394 25.73 16.21 -15.16
CA SER A 394 26.11 14.80 -14.94
C SER A 394 24.91 13.92 -14.56
N ARG A 395 24.04 14.36 -13.64
CA ARG A 395 22.83 13.61 -13.28
C ARG A 395 21.82 13.53 -14.44
N ASN A 396 21.72 14.60 -15.23
CA ASN A 396 20.85 14.65 -16.39
C ASN A 396 21.32 13.72 -17.52
N ASP A 397 22.64 13.60 -17.72
CA ASP A 397 23.23 12.64 -18.66
C ASP A 397 22.97 11.19 -18.22
N GLU A 398 23.08 10.87 -16.92
CA GLU A 398 22.70 9.54 -16.41
C GLU A 398 21.22 9.23 -16.64
N LEU A 399 20.35 10.22 -16.48
CA LEU A 399 18.92 10.09 -16.77
C LEU A 399 18.69 9.88 -18.27
N ARG A 400 19.36 10.64 -19.14
CA ARG A 400 19.30 10.48 -20.60
C ARG A 400 19.66 9.05 -20.99
N ASP A 401 20.78 8.53 -20.49
CA ASP A 401 21.25 7.19 -20.84
C ASP A 401 20.27 6.11 -20.36
N ALA A 402 19.73 6.24 -19.15
CA ALA A 402 18.69 5.35 -18.65
C ALA A 402 17.40 5.42 -19.49
N SER A 403 17.01 6.62 -19.94
CA SER A 403 15.82 6.86 -20.78
C SER A 403 15.96 6.18 -22.13
N VAL A 404 17.11 6.38 -22.82
CA VAL A 404 17.36 5.78 -24.13
C VAL A 404 17.33 4.26 -24.07
N VAL A 405 17.91 3.66 -23.03
CA VAL A 405 17.88 2.19 -22.87
C VAL A 405 16.47 1.69 -22.59
N ALA A 406 15.71 2.35 -21.70
CA ALA A 406 14.33 1.96 -21.39
C ALA A 406 13.43 2.05 -22.63
N GLU A 407 13.50 3.17 -23.36
CA GLU A 407 12.73 3.40 -24.59
C GLU A 407 13.11 2.43 -25.70
N ARG A 408 14.40 2.12 -25.89
CA ARG A 408 14.82 1.14 -26.91
C ARG A 408 14.24 -0.24 -26.64
N VAL A 409 14.24 -0.68 -25.38
CA VAL A 409 13.67 -1.98 -24.99
C VAL A 409 12.14 -1.97 -25.15
N TRP A 410 11.48 -0.86 -24.78
CA TRP A 410 10.05 -0.66 -25.01
C TRP A 410 9.68 -0.70 -26.49
N PHE A 411 10.43 0.02 -27.34
CA PHE A 411 10.21 0.05 -28.78
C PHE A 411 10.37 -1.33 -29.42
N ILE A 412 11.42 -2.09 -29.07
CA ILE A 412 11.60 -3.46 -29.55
C ILE A 412 10.42 -4.33 -29.12
N PHE A 413 9.99 -4.24 -27.86
CA PHE A 413 8.83 -4.99 -27.36
C PHE A 413 7.56 -4.63 -28.16
N TYR A 414 7.26 -3.35 -28.32
CA TYR A 414 6.12 -2.84 -29.07
C TYR A 414 6.16 -3.25 -30.55
N ALA A 415 7.32 -3.18 -31.20
CA ALA A 415 7.49 -3.60 -32.59
C ALA A 415 7.25 -5.10 -32.78
N VAL A 416 7.77 -5.95 -31.88
CA VAL A 416 7.52 -7.39 -31.90
C VAL A 416 6.04 -7.70 -31.67
N MET A 417 5.39 -7.01 -30.72
CA MET A 417 3.95 -7.20 -30.46
C MET A 417 3.11 -6.82 -31.69
N ASN A 418 3.39 -5.67 -32.33
CA ASN A 418 2.69 -5.28 -33.55
C ASN A 418 2.91 -6.27 -34.70
N PHE A 419 4.14 -6.78 -34.85
CA PHE A 419 4.41 -7.81 -35.86
C PHE A 419 3.59 -9.09 -35.62
N LEU A 420 3.53 -9.56 -34.36
CA LEU A 420 2.70 -10.71 -33.99
C LEU A 420 1.20 -10.45 -34.22
N MET A 421 0.72 -9.24 -33.93
CA MET A 421 -0.67 -8.85 -34.20
C MET A 421 -0.98 -8.87 -35.71
N SER A 422 -0.08 -8.33 -36.53
CA SER A 422 -0.19 -8.35 -38.00
C SER A 422 -0.17 -9.76 -38.59
N LEU A 423 0.54 -10.72 -37.98
CA LEU A 423 0.48 -12.12 -38.43
C LEU A 423 -0.94 -12.69 -38.38
N GLY A 424 -1.73 -12.34 -37.35
CA GLY A 424 -3.14 -12.76 -37.29
C GLY A 424 -3.97 -12.24 -38.46
N ILE A 425 -3.70 -11.00 -38.90
CA ILE A 425 -4.35 -10.40 -40.07
C ILE A 425 -3.93 -11.14 -41.34
N PHE A 426 -2.65 -11.47 -41.52
CA PHE A 426 -2.18 -12.23 -42.69
C PHE A 426 -2.79 -13.63 -42.76
N LEU A 427 -2.91 -14.32 -41.63
CA LEU A 427 -3.57 -15.62 -41.56
C LEU A 427 -5.04 -15.52 -42.00
N VAL A 428 -5.76 -14.51 -41.51
CA VAL A 428 -7.16 -14.28 -41.89
C VAL A 428 -7.30 -13.93 -43.36
N TRP A 429 -6.43 -13.09 -43.93
CA TRP A 429 -6.45 -12.81 -45.37
C TRP A 429 -6.21 -14.07 -46.21
N TYR A 430 -5.24 -14.90 -45.83
CA TYR A 430 -4.91 -16.10 -46.60
C TYR A 430 -6.01 -17.17 -46.49
N PHE A 431 -6.35 -17.59 -45.27
CA PHE A 431 -7.33 -18.67 -45.06
C PHE A 431 -8.75 -18.19 -45.32
N GLY A 432 -9.10 -16.96 -44.91
CA GLY A 432 -10.41 -16.37 -45.19
C GLY A 432 -10.60 -16.06 -46.67
N GLY A 433 -9.57 -15.54 -47.34
CA GLY A 433 -9.59 -15.36 -48.79
C GLY A 433 -9.76 -16.69 -49.53
N ARG A 434 -9.06 -17.76 -49.10
CA ARG A 434 -9.27 -19.10 -49.66
C ARG A 434 -10.72 -19.56 -49.50
N LYS A 435 -11.36 -19.33 -48.35
CA LYS A 435 -12.77 -19.68 -48.12
C LYS A 435 -13.73 -18.87 -48.99
N ILE A 436 -13.45 -17.60 -49.25
CA ILE A 436 -14.22 -16.80 -50.22
C ILE A 436 -14.12 -17.39 -51.62
N LEU A 437 -12.92 -17.80 -52.05
CA LEU A 437 -12.72 -18.42 -53.37
C LEU A 437 -13.44 -19.76 -53.53
N HIS A 438 -13.75 -20.45 -52.43
CA HIS A 438 -14.55 -21.68 -52.40
C HIS A 438 -16.04 -21.42 -52.09
N GLU A 439 -16.47 -20.15 -52.05
CA GLU A 439 -17.84 -19.72 -51.75
C GLU A 439 -18.35 -20.15 -50.35
N GLU A 440 -17.45 -20.53 -49.43
CA GLU A 440 -17.78 -20.90 -48.04
C GLU A 440 -17.93 -19.69 -47.12
N LEU A 441 -17.45 -18.52 -47.56
CA LEU A 441 -17.43 -17.28 -46.79
C LEU A 441 -17.71 -16.08 -47.70
N THR A 442 -18.40 -15.08 -47.19
CA THR A 442 -18.67 -13.84 -47.93
C THR A 442 -17.56 -12.80 -47.72
N LEU A 443 -17.44 -11.86 -48.65
CA LEU A 443 -16.44 -10.79 -48.56
C LEU A 443 -16.69 -9.87 -47.36
N GLY A 444 -17.95 -9.57 -47.07
CA GLY A 444 -18.35 -8.78 -45.91
C GLY A 444 -17.91 -9.43 -44.60
N VAL A 445 -18.09 -10.75 -44.47
CA VAL A 445 -17.63 -11.49 -43.27
C VAL A 445 -16.12 -11.34 -43.08
N LEU A 446 -15.33 -11.49 -44.14
CA LEU A 446 -13.87 -11.29 -44.05
C LEU A 446 -13.51 -9.86 -43.61
N MET A 447 -14.16 -8.86 -44.18
CA MET A 447 -13.92 -7.45 -43.83
C MET A 447 -14.29 -7.14 -42.38
N ALA A 448 -15.40 -7.68 -41.88
CA ALA A 448 -15.76 -7.58 -40.47
C ALA A 448 -14.74 -8.29 -39.56
N PHE A 449 -14.25 -9.48 -39.94
CA PHE A 449 -13.19 -10.18 -39.22
C PHE A 449 -11.93 -9.32 -39.07
N VAL A 450 -11.43 -8.74 -40.17
CA VAL A 450 -10.24 -7.87 -40.14
C VAL A 450 -10.44 -6.68 -39.20
N ALA A 451 -11.65 -6.09 -39.18
CA ALA A 451 -11.94 -4.96 -38.31
C ALA A 451 -12.04 -5.36 -36.83
N TYR A 452 -12.68 -6.50 -36.52
CA TYR A 452 -12.80 -7.02 -35.15
C TYR A 452 -11.45 -7.47 -34.56
N ILE A 453 -10.51 -7.96 -35.38
CA ILE A 453 -9.15 -8.32 -34.91
C ILE A 453 -8.45 -7.13 -34.25
N TRP A 454 -8.50 -5.95 -34.87
CA TRP A 454 -7.90 -4.73 -34.29
C TRP A 454 -8.55 -4.36 -32.96
N GLN A 455 -9.85 -4.58 -32.83
CA GLN A 455 -10.58 -4.33 -31.59
C GLN A 455 -10.26 -5.37 -30.51
N LEU A 456 -10.03 -6.63 -30.88
CA LEU A 456 -9.64 -7.72 -29.97
C LEU A 456 -8.28 -7.46 -29.31
N TYR A 457 -7.32 -6.90 -30.05
CA TYR A 457 -5.96 -6.67 -29.53
C TYR A 457 -5.85 -5.50 -28.55
N ARG A 458 -6.77 -4.54 -28.58
CA ARG A 458 -6.76 -3.38 -27.65
C ARG A 458 -6.91 -3.81 -26.17
N PRO A 459 -7.93 -4.59 -25.77
CA PRO A 459 -8.05 -5.09 -24.39
C PRO A 459 -6.84 -5.91 -23.95
N LEU A 460 -6.25 -6.71 -24.82
CA LEU A 460 -5.07 -7.52 -24.51
C LEU A 460 -3.88 -6.65 -24.07
N GLN A 461 -3.66 -5.51 -24.75
CA GLN A 461 -2.64 -4.54 -24.34
C GLN A 461 -2.99 -3.91 -22.99
N PHE A 462 -4.25 -3.56 -22.75
CA PHE A 462 -4.69 -2.97 -21.49
C PHE A 462 -4.45 -3.89 -20.28
N PHE A 463 -4.82 -5.17 -20.38
CA PHE A 463 -4.64 -6.14 -19.28
C PHE A 463 -3.16 -6.34 -18.92
N SER A 464 -2.23 -6.08 -19.84
CA SER A 464 -0.79 -6.09 -19.51
C SER A 464 -0.37 -4.95 -18.57
N GLN A 465 -1.07 -3.82 -18.60
CA GLN A 465 -0.72 -2.61 -17.84
C GLN A 465 -1.58 -2.40 -16.58
N VAL A 466 -2.75 -3.04 -16.51
CA VAL A 466 -3.73 -2.86 -15.42
C VAL A 466 -3.13 -3.13 -14.04
N ASN A 467 -2.18 -4.06 -13.93
CA ASN A 467 -1.55 -4.42 -12.66
C ASN A 467 -0.80 -3.24 -12.03
N ASN A 468 -0.05 -2.47 -12.82
CA ASN A 468 0.67 -1.29 -12.32
C ASN A 468 -0.30 -0.23 -11.79
N PHE A 469 -1.41 -0.03 -12.51
CA PHE A 469 -2.43 0.93 -12.13
C PHE A 469 -3.19 0.51 -10.87
N LEU A 470 -3.62 -0.77 -10.78
CA LEU A 470 -4.24 -1.36 -9.60
C LEU A 470 -3.34 -1.27 -8.37
N THR A 471 -2.06 -1.62 -8.51
CA THR A 471 -1.09 -1.59 -7.40
C THR A 471 -0.93 -0.17 -6.84
N ARG A 472 -0.86 0.85 -7.71
CA ARG A 472 -0.77 2.25 -7.28
C ARG A 472 -2.04 2.72 -6.57
N ALA A 473 -3.21 2.33 -7.08
CA ALA A 473 -4.49 2.65 -6.46
C ALA A 473 -4.61 2.02 -5.07
N PHE A 474 -4.27 0.73 -4.92
CA PHE A 474 -4.33 0.05 -3.62
C PHE A 474 -3.33 0.61 -2.60
N ALA A 475 -2.09 0.91 -3.01
CA ALA A 475 -1.13 1.56 -2.13
C ALA A 475 -1.54 3.00 -1.73
N GLY A 476 -2.32 3.70 -2.56
CA GLY A 476 -2.96 4.97 -2.19
C GLY A 476 -4.09 4.78 -1.19
N ALA A 477 -4.99 3.82 -1.48
CA ALA A 477 -6.12 3.49 -0.62
C ALA A 477 -5.68 3.05 0.79
N GLU A 478 -4.64 2.22 0.88
CA GLU A 478 -4.08 1.75 2.15
C GLU A 478 -3.62 2.91 3.03
N ARG A 479 -2.90 3.89 2.45
CA ARG A 479 -2.44 5.09 3.16
C ARG A 479 -3.57 6.05 3.56
N ILE A 480 -4.67 6.04 2.82
CA ILE A 480 -5.90 6.77 3.19
C ILE A 480 -6.58 6.06 4.36
N PHE A 481 -6.78 4.75 4.27
CA PHE A 481 -7.43 3.98 5.35
C PHE A 481 -6.62 4.00 6.63
N GLU A 482 -5.29 4.03 6.56
CA GLU A 482 -4.45 4.23 7.73
C GLU A 482 -4.77 5.52 8.49
N VAL A 483 -5.16 6.60 7.81
CA VAL A 483 -5.59 7.86 8.46
C VAL A 483 -7.03 7.76 8.94
N ILE A 484 -7.92 7.17 8.13
CA ILE A 484 -9.35 7.05 8.46
C ILE A 484 -9.61 6.08 9.61
N ASP A 485 -8.77 5.06 9.75
CA ASP A 485 -8.88 4.00 10.75
C ASP A 485 -7.99 4.24 11.96
N ALA A 486 -7.12 5.25 11.91
CA ALA A 486 -6.32 5.60 13.06
C ALA A 486 -7.25 5.96 14.22
N LYS A 487 -6.97 5.40 15.39
CA LYS A 487 -7.77 5.62 16.59
C LYS A 487 -7.70 7.11 16.94
N PRO A 488 -8.83 7.84 16.95
CA PRO A 488 -8.84 9.23 17.38
C PRO A 488 -8.54 9.32 18.88
N GLU A 489 -8.13 10.50 19.33
CA GLU A 489 -8.13 10.83 20.75
C GLU A 489 -9.52 10.58 21.34
N SER A 490 -9.55 9.92 22.49
CA SER A 490 -10.80 9.49 23.13
C SER A 490 -11.46 10.67 23.84
N PHE A 491 -12.18 11.50 23.07
CA PHE A 491 -12.98 12.60 23.61
C PHE A 491 -14.39 12.16 24.00
N ASP A 492 -14.93 11.12 23.36
CA ASP A 492 -16.25 10.54 23.64
C ASP A 492 -16.15 9.33 24.60
N ASP A 493 -15.43 9.49 25.71
CA ASP A 493 -15.46 8.47 26.78
C ASP A 493 -16.84 8.53 27.47
N PRO A 494 -17.61 7.43 27.55
CA PRO A 494 -18.87 7.40 28.31
C PRO A 494 -18.71 7.79 29.78
N GLN A 495 -17.49 7.71 30.31
CA GLN A 495 -17.10 8.13 31.66
C GLN A 495 -16.49 9.55 31.71
N ALA A 496 -16.47 10.29 30.61
CA ALA A 496 -15.98 11.66 30.58
C ALA A 496 -16.76 12.52 31.58
N MET A 497 -16.04 13.18 32.48
CA MET A 497 -16.63 14.12 33.43
C MET A 497 -16.53 15.54 32.86
N PRO A 498 -17.58 16.37 33.03
CA PRO A 498 -17.44 17.79 32.75
C PRO A 498 -16.33 18.37 33.63
N ILE A 499 -15.51 19.25 33.05
CA ILE A 499 -14.41 19.89 33.77
C ILE A 499 -15.01 20.63 34.99
N PRO A 500 -14.60 20.30 36.23
CA PRO A 500 -15.04 21.01 37.43
C PRO A 500 -14.41 22.42 37.46
N ASP A 501 -14.82 23.26 38.41
CA ASP A 501 -14.13 24.54 38.64
C ASP A 501 -12.65 24.27 38.97
N LEU A 502 -11.76 24.64 38.05
CA LEU A 502 -10.32 24.38 38.15
C LEU A 502 -9.68 25.33 39.15
N GLU A 503 -9.21 24.80 40.28
CA GLU A 503 -8.44 25.56 41.27
C GLU A 503 -6.99 25.81 40.81
N GLY A 504 -6.49 25.06 39.82
CA GLY A 504 -5.15 25.20 39.27
C GLY A 504 -4.06 24.50 40.08
N ARG A 505 -4.43 23.53 40.93
CA ARG A 505 -3.49 22.63 41.58
C ARG A 505 -3.00 21.60 40.56
N VAL A 506 -1.70 21.30 40.51
CA VAL A 506 -1.16 20.26 39.61
C VAL A 506 -0.35 19.26 40.42
N VAL A 507 -0.66 17.97 40.28
CA VAL A 507 0.04 16.89 41.00
C VAL A 507 0.51 15.81 40.04
N PHE A 508 1.83 15.63 39.97
CA PHE A 508 2.48 14.45 39.40
C PHE A 508 2.74 13.46 40.54
N LYS A 509 2.28 12.20 40.41
CA LYS A 509 2.53 11.10 41.34
C LYS A 509 3.21 9.95 40.60
N ASP A 510 4.44 9.62 40.97
CA ASP A 510 5.25 8.57 40.34
C ASP A 510 5.25 8.65 38.80
N ALA A 511 5.26 9.87 38.26
CA ALA A 511 5.01 10.08 36.85
C ALA A 511 6.24 9.75 36.01
N THR A 512 6.08 8.83 35.06
CA THR A 512 7.11 8.43 34.09
C THR A 512 6.57 8.52 32.67
N PHE A 513 7.36 9.11 31.77
CA PHE A 513 6.96 9.31 30.38
C PHE A 513 8.15 9.34 29.41
N GLY A 514 7.99 8.69 28.26
CA GLY A 514 8.88 8.75 27.10
C GLY A 514 8.13 8.92 25.77
N TYR A 515 8.79 9.51 24.77
CA TYR A 515 8.25 9.58 23.41
C TYR A 515 8.41 8.25 22.65
N ASP A 516 9.49 7.53 22.97
CA ASP A 516 9.81 6.21 22.42
C ASP A 516 9.80 5.17 23.56
N PRO A 517 9.28 3.95 23.31
CA PRO A 517 9.36 2.83 24.26
C PRO A 517 10.77 2.64 24.81
N GLY A 518 10.90 2.55 26.14
CA GLY A 518 12.16 2.35 26.85
C GLY A 518 13.13 3.53 26.89
N LYS A 519 12.71 4.72 26.44
CA LYS A 519 13.48 5.96 26.58
C LYS A 519 12.69 6.99 27.40
N PRO A 520 12.54 6.77 28.72
CA PRO A 520 11.83 7.71 29.57
C PRO A 520 12.60 9.03 29.65
N VAL A 521 11.91 10.12 29.31
CA VAL A 521 12.38 11.51 29.41
C VAL A 521 12.05 12.07 30.78
N ILE A 522 10.87 11.74 31.29
CA ILE A 522 10.43 11.98 32.66
C ILE A 522 10.51 10.65 33.40
N LYS A 523 11.15 10.64 34.58
CA LYS A 523 11.42 9.44 35.36
C LYS A 523 11.03 9.67 36.80
N ASP A 524 10.02 8.93 37.26
CA ASP A 524 9.56 8.84 38.65
C ASP A 524 9.46 10.23 39.30
N ILE A 525 8.75 11.16 38.65
CA ILE A 525 8.57 12.53 39.17
C ILE A 525 7.37 12.59 40.10
N ASP A 526 7.63 13.03 41.33
CA ASP A 526 6.64 13.54 42.28
C ASP A 526 6.77 15.06 42.39
N LEU A 527 5.72 15.77 41.99
CA LEU A 527 5.67 17.23 42.05
C LEU A 527 4.24 17.69 42.34
N GLN A 528 4.09 18.51 43.37
CA GLN A 528 2.83 19.17 43.71
C GLN A 528 3.01 20.68 43.58
N VAL A 529 2.08 21.32 42.86
CA VAL A 529 2.03 22.77 42.64
C VAL A 529 0.72 23.28 43.17
N GLU A 530 0.76 24.23 44.09
CA GLU A 530 -0.43 24.81 44.70
C GLU A 530 -1.03 25.96 43.84
N PRO A 531 -2.33 26.23 43.97
CA PRO A 531 -3.00 27.34 43.29
C PRO A 531 -2.27 28.68 43.48
N GLY A 532 -1.93 29.34 42.37
CA GLY A 532 -1.27 30.65 42.37
C GLY A 532 0.25 30.62 42.53
N GLU A 533 0.88 29.45 42.68
CA GLU A 533 2.34 29.33 42.71
C GLU A 533 2.96 29.60 41.33
N MET A 534 4.09 30.32 41.33
CA MET A 534 4.89 30.57 40.13
C MET A 534 6.16 29.72 40.16
N ILE A 535 6.20 28.66 39.35
CA ILE A 535 7.33 27.74 39.27
C ILE A 535 8.15 27.96 37.99
N GLY A 536 9.47 28.03 38.14
CA GLY A 536 10.42 28.08 37.03
C GLY A 536 11.09 26.73 36.79
N LEU A 537 10.91 26.15 35.60
CA LEU A 537 11.61 24.94 35.18
C LEU A 537 12.98 25.28 34.57
N VAL A 538 14.07 24.90 35.23
CA VAL A 538 15.45 25.23 34.81
C VAL A 538 16.27 23.95 34.58
N GLY A 539 17.13 23.96 33.58
CA GLY A 539 18.05 22.85 33.30
C GLY A 539 18.65 22.93 31.90
N ARG A 540 19.57 22.02 31.55
CA ARG A 540 20.17 21.96 30.21
C ARG A 540 19.12 21.64 29.13
N SER A 541 19.41 21.96 27.87
CA SER A 541 18.52 21.57 26.76
C SER A 541 18.36 20.04 26.71
N GLY A 542 17.14 19.56 26.43
CA GLY A 542 16.85 18.12 26.32
C GLY A 542 16.52 17.37 27.62
N VAL A 543 16.53 18.02 28.79
CA VAL A 543 16.27 17.37 30.10
C VAL A 543 14.78 17.09 30.40
N GLY A 544 13.85 17.39 29.48
CA GLY A 544 12.42 17.09 29.66
C GLY A 544 11.52 18.25 30.12
N LYS A 545 12.05 19.48 30.27
CA LYS A 545 11.23 20.66 30.67
C LYS A 545 9.99 20.88 29.81
N SER A 546 10.14 20.91 28.49
CA SER A 546 9.02 21.07 27.55
C SER A 546 8.08 19.88 27.59
N THR A 547 8.61 18.68 27.85
CA THR A 547 7.83 17.45 28.01
C THR A 547 6.88 17.54 29.21
N MET A 548 7.34 18.05 30.36
CA MET A 548 6.45 18.27 31.52
C MET A 548 5.29 19.21 31.17
N ILE A 549 5.56 20.30 30.47
CA ILE A 549 4.50 21.24 30.05
C ILE A 549 3.52 20.55 29.10
N ASN A 550 4.01 19.76 28.14
CA ASN A 550 3.16 19.02 27.22
C ASN A 550 2.26 17.99 27.92
N LEU A 551 2.73 17.37 29.02
CA LEU A 551 1.94 16.46 29.85
C LEU A 551 0.81 17.20 30.58
N ILE A 552 1.07 18.39 31.14
CA ILE A 552 0.03 19.24 31.77
C ILE A 552 -1.05 19.62 30.76
N CYS A 553 -0.65 19.95 29.53
CA CYS A 553 -1.60 20.23 28.44
C CYS A 553 -2.31 18.97 27.92
N ARG A 554 -2.00 17.79 28.46
CA ARG A 554 -2.48 16.47 28.02
C ARG A 554 -2.28 16.24 26.51
N PHE A 555 -1.19 16.74 25.95
CA PHE A 555 -0.76 16.36 24.59
C PHE A 555 -0.23 14.91 24.53
N TYR A 556 0.13 14.38 25.69
CA TYR A 556 0.46 12.98 25.92
C TYR A 556 -0.10 12.55 27.26
N ASP A 557 -0.49 11.28 27.35
CA ASP A 557 -0.73 10.64 28.63
C ASP A 557 0.59 10.13 29.20
N VAL A 558 0.72 10.12 30.52
CA VAL A 558 1.86 9.50 31.21
C VAL A 558 1.88 8.00 30.94
N ASP A 559 3.06 7.42 30.74
CA ASP A 559 3.17 5.98 30.52
C ASP A 559 2.96 5.22 31.85
N ARG A 560 3.34 5.84 32.99
CA ARG A 560 3.12 5.36 34.35
C ARG A 560 2.91 6.52 35.33
N GLY A 561 2.28 6.22 36.46
CA GLY A 561 1.90 7.21 37.46
C GLY A 561 0.59 7.90 37.12
N VAL A 562 0.30 9.00 37.81
CA VAL A 562 -0.92 9.78 37.62
C VAL A 562 -0.58 11.27 37.57
N LEU A 563 -1.27 12.00 36.68
CA LEU A 563 -1.29 13.45 36.63
C LEU A 563 -2.71 13.93 37.00
N GLU A 564 -2.81 14.75 38.04
CA GLU A 564 -4.07 15.34 38.55
C GLU A 564 -4.02 16.86 38.39
N ILE A 565 -5.12 17.46 37.91
CA ILE A 565 -5.30 18.93 37.73
C ILE A 565 -6.63 19.35 38.33
#